data_AF-A0A3C1NFJ2-F1
#
_entry.id   AF-A0A3C1NFJ2-F1
#
_cell.length_a   1.000
_cell.length_b   1.000
_cell.length_c   1.000
_cell.angle_alpha   90.00
_cell.angle_beta   90.00
_cell.angle_gamma   90.00
#
_symmetry.space_group_name_H-M   'P 1'
#
loop_
_entity.id
_entity.type
_entity.pdbx_description
1 polymer ?
#
loop_
_entity_poly.entity_id
_entity_poly.type
_entity_poly.pdbx_seq_one_letter_code
_entity_poly.pdbx_strand_id
1 'polypeptide(L)' 'MARWTPDPTFYPSPRLAAKAPAETLAYVAAFAPKRDVPDAIAVVDVDPSSPTYSKIVGGVDMPQTGDELHHYG' A
#
# COMPACT_ATOMS: atom_id res chain seq x y z
N MET A 1 -0.45 -35.37 -6.22
CA MET A 1 -1.04 -34.62 -5.09
C MET A 1 -0.75 -33.15 -5.29
N ALA A 2 -1.73 -32.26 -5.15
CA ALA A 2 -1.48 -30.82 -5.23
C ALA A 2 -0.68 -30.36 -4.01
N ARG A 3 0.43 -29.65 -4.23
CA ARG A 3 1.23 -29.05 -3.17
C ARG A 3 0.75 -27.62 -3.00
N TRP A 4 -0.09 -27.38 -1.99
CA TRP A 4 -0.50 -26.04 -1.62
C TRP A 4 0.70 -25.33 -0.97
N THR A 5 1.28 -24.38 -1.70
CA THR A 5 2.31 -23.49 -1.15
C THR A 5 1.58 -22.22 -0.73
N PRO A 6 1.55 -21.88 0.58
CA PRO A 6 0.94 -20.64 1.03
C PRO A 6 1.61 -19.42 0.40
N ASP A 7 0.87 -18.32 0.30
CA ASP A 7 1.43 -17.02 -0.08
C ASP A 7 2.62 -16.68 0.84
N PRO A 8 3.77 -16.24 0.31
CA PRO A 8 4.95 -15.97 1.12
C PRO A 8 4.77 -14.81 2.13
N THR A 9 3.71 -14.01 2.00
CA THR A 9 3.36 -12.94 2.93
C THR A 9 2.43 -13.39 4.06
N PHE A 10 2.02 -14.67 4.08
CA PHE A 10 1.20 -15.23 5.16
C PHE A 10 2.09 -15.80 6.26
N TYR A 11 2.07 -15.16 7.42
CA TYR A 11 2.88 -15.56 8.58
C TYR A 11 1.99 -16.20 9.66
N PRO A 12 2.30 -17.41 10.15
CA PRO A 12 1.45 -18.11 11.11
C PRO A 12 1.58 -17.58 12.54
N SER A 13 2.42 -16.56 12.78
CA SER A 13 2.50 -15.87 14.06
C SER A 13 3.06 -14.46 13.92
N PRO A 14 2.75 -13.53 14.85
CA PRO A 14 3.35 -12.19 14.86
C PRO A 14 4.88 -12.20 14.90
N ARG A 15 5.48 -13.19 15.59
CA ARG A 15 6.94 -13.34 15.67
C ARG A 15 7.58 -13.65 14.32
N LEU A 16 6.88 -14.38 13.46
CA LEU A 16 7.36 -14.69 12.11
C LEU A 16 7.11 -13.50 11.17
N ALA A 17 5.97 -12.80 11.32
CA ALA A 17 5.71 -11.56 10.58
C ALA A 17 6.77 -10.48 10.86
N ALA A 18 7.18 -10.32 12.11
CA ALA A 18 8.23 -9.36 12.49
C ALA A 18 9.64 -9.71 11.95
N LYS A 19 9.83 -10.94 11.44
CA LYS A 19 11.08 -11.38 10.80
C LYS A 19 10.99 -11.39 9.27
N ALA A 20 9.86 -10.95 8.72
CA ALA A 20 9.67 -10.82 7.29
C ALA A 20 10.65 -9.79 6.69
N PRO A 21 10.87 -9.82 5.37
CA PRO A 21 11.49 -8.71 4.66
C PRO A 21 10.74 -7.40 4.96
N ALA A 22 11.49 -6.30 5.05
CA ALA A 22 10.92 -4.97 5.14
C ALA A 22 10.12 -4.62 3.87
N GLU A 23 9.11 -3.78 4.02
CA GLU A 23 8.34 -3.25 2.91
C GLU A 23 9.18 -2.35 1.99
N THR A 24 8.87 -2.39 0.69
CA THR A 24 9.51 -1.51 -0.32
C THR A 24 8.52 -0.49 -0.90
N LEU A 25 7.21 -0.72 -0.72
CA LEU A 25 6.14 0.18 -1.12
C LEU A 25 5.18 0.39 0.05
N ALA A 26 4.68 1.62 0.17
CA ALA A 26 3.56 1.95 1.02
C ALA A 26 2.40 2.45 0.15
N TYR A 27 1.26 1.78 0.24
CA TYR A 27 0.01 2.34 -0.23
C TYR A 27 -0.42 3.40 0.78
N VAL A 28 -1.04 4.50 0.35
CA VAL A 28 -1.50 5.57 1.24
C VAL A 28 -2.83 6.12 0.75
N ALA A 29 -3.82 6.22 1.64
CA ALA A 29 -5.06 6.93 1.34
C ALA A 29 -4.78 8.43 1.23
N ALA A 30 -4.96 8.99 0.03
CA ALA A 30 -4.87 10.41 -0.26
C ALA A 30 -6.28 10.99 -0.36
N PHE A 31 -6.60 11.88 0.57
CA PHE A 31 -7.91 12.51 0.70
C PHE A 31 -7.87 13.94 0.15
N ALA A 32 -8.87 14.31 -0.65
CA ALA A 32 -9.10 15.65 -1.19
C ALA A 32 -10.19 16.38 -0.38
N PRO A 33 -9.85 17.22 0.62
CA PRO A 33 -10.83 17.75 1.58
C PRO A 33 -11.85 18.70 0.95
N LYS A 34 -11.48 19.34 -0.15
CA LYS A 34 -12.36 20.24 -0.91
C LYS A 34 -13.30 19.50 -1.85
N ARG A 35 -13.06 18.20 -2.08
CA ARG A 35 -13.83 17.34 -2.99
C ARG A 35 -13.91 17.89 -4.42
N ASP A 36 -12.87 18.62 -4.83
CA ASP A 36 -12.67 19.17 -6.18
C ASP A 36 -12.03 18.16 -7.14
N VAL A 37 -11.31 17.17 -6.59
CA VAL A 37 -10.78 16.00 -7.29
C VAL A 37 -11.15 14.72 -6.53
N PRO A 38 -11.16 13.56 -7.19
CA PRO A 38 -11.29 12.27 -6.50
C PRO A 38 -10.22 12.07 -5.44
N ASP A 39 -10.56 11.30 -4.41
CA ASP A 39 -9.55 10.72 -3.53
C ASP A 39 -8.73 9.68 -4.30
N ALA A 40 -7.59 9.27 -3.76
CA ALA A 40 -6.74 8.29 -4.42
C ALA A 40 -6.03 7.36 -3.43
N ILE A 41 -5.57 6.21 -3.93
CA ILE A 41 -4.51 5.44 -3.27
C ILE A 41 -3.19 5.81 -3.92
N ALA A 42 -2.35 6.55 -3.20
CA ALA A 42 -0.99 6.84 -3.62
C ALA A 42 -0.08 5.64 -3.35
N VAL A 43 0.81 5.32 -4.29
CA VAL A 43 1.87 4.30 -4.14
C VAL A 43 3.16 5.05 -3.86
N VAL A 44 3.66 4.94 -2.63
CA VAL A 44 4.89 5.59 -2.16
C VAL A 44 6.01 4.57 -2.14
N ASP A 45 7.15 4.91 -2.73
CA ASP A 45 8.38 4.13 -2.62
C ASP A 45 9.06 4.39 -1.28
N VAL A 46 9.21 3.32 -0.48
CA VAL A 46 9.76 3.36 0.87
C VAL A 46 11.06 2.57 1.00
N ASP A 47 11.60 2.04 -0.09
CA ASP A 47 12.91 1.38 -0.10
C ASP A 47 14.06 2.42 -0.08
N PRO A 48 14.88 2.51 0.98
CA PRO A 48 15.97 3.48 1.06
C PRO A 48 17.06 3.29 0.00
N SER A 49 17.13 2.13 -0.64
CA SER A 49 18.08 1.83 -1.72
C SER A 49 17.56 2.24 -3.10
N SER A 50 16.28 2.58 -3.22
CA SER A 50 15.65 2.96 -4.48
C SER A 50 16.05 4.38 -4.92
N PRO A 51 16.28 4.63 -6.23
CA PRO A 51 16.49 5.98 -6.75
C PRO A 51 15.25 6.88 -6.60
N THR A 52 14.06 6.30 -6.36
CA THR A 52 12.81 7.01 -6.13
C THR A 52 12.36 6.97 -4.67
N TYR A 53 13.25 6.63 -3.74
CA TYR A 53 12.96 6.66 -2.31
C TYR A 53 12.28 7.97 -1.89
N SER A 54 11.19 7.86 -1.11
CA SER A 54 10.39 8.98 -0.61
C SER A 54 9.67 9.76 -1.73
N LYS A 55 9.29 9.08 -2.82
CA LYS A 55 8.45 9.63 -3.90
C LYS A 55 7.16 8.83 -4.08
N ILE A 56 6.12 9.51 -4.56
CA ILE A 56 4.93 8.86 -5.11
C ILE A 56 5.31 8.34 -6.50
N VAL A 57 5.26 7.02 -6.68
CA VAL A 57 5.65 6.32 -7.91
C VAL A 57 4.45 5.78 -8.69
N GLY A 58 3.26 5.86 -8.13
CA GLY A 58 2.00 5.49 -8.79
C GLY A 58 0.78 5.99 -8.01
N GLY A 59 -0.39 5.84 -8.60
CA GLY A 59 -1.65 6.24 -7.97
C GLY A 59 -2.85 5.57 -8.63
N VAL A 60 -3.91 5.38 -7.85
CA VAL A 60 -5.22 4.94 -8.33
C VAL A 60 -6.27 5.92 -7.83
N ASP A 61 -6.81 6.73 -8.72
CA ASP A 61 -7.89 7.64 -8.41
C ASP A 61 -9.19 6.86 -8.19
N MET A 62 -9.99 7.31 -7.23
CA MET A 62 -11.32 6.79 -7.00
C MET A 62 -12.28 7.22 -8.11
N PRO A 63 -13.35 6.45 -8.37
CA PRO A 63 -14.26 6.76 -9.46
C PRO A 63 -15.09 8.04 -9.22
N GLN A 64 -15.16 8.55 -7.98
CA GLN A 64 -15.99 9.70 -7.62
C GLN A 64 -15.22 10.72 -6.77
N THR A 65 -15.76 11.94 -6.69
CA THR A 65 -15.31 12.95 -5.73
C THR A 65 -16.04 12.76 -4.41
N GLY A 66 -15.35 12.91 -3.28
CA GLY A 66 -15.97 12.83 -1.96
C GLY A 66 -16.22 11.41 -1.47
N ASP A 67 -15.48 10.42 -1.99
CA ASP A 67 -15.46 9.03 -1.47
C ASP A 67 -14.99 8.95 -0.01
N GLU A 68 -14.22 9.94 0.46
CA GLU A 68 -13.79 10.09 1.85
C GLU A 68 -12.93 8.91 2.32
N LEU A 69 -11.89 8.58 1.54
CA LEU A 69 -10.96 7.52 1.90
C LEU A 69 -10.36 7.75 3.28
N HIS A 70 -10.38 6.69 4.11
CA HIS A 70 -9.94 6.79 5.50
C HIS A 70 -9.13 5.57 5.98
N HIS A 71 -9.74 4.38 6.03
CA HIS A 71 -9.07 3.13 6.40
C HIS A 71 -9.17 2.09 5.28
N TYR A 72 -8.11 1.31 5.11
CA TYR A 72 -8.03 0.15 4.23
C TYR A 72 -6.86 -0.74 4.69
N GLY A 73 -6.82 -1.99 4.23
CA GLY A 73 -5.83 -2.99 4.63
C GLY A 73 -6.45 -4.21 5.29
#